data_AF-A0AA44IEB8-F1
#
_entry.id   AF-A0AA44IEB8-F1
#
_cell.length_a   1.000
_cell.length_b   1.000
_cell.length_c   1.000
_cell.angle_alpha   90.00
_cell.angle_beta   90.00
_cell.angle_gamma   90.00
#
_symmetry.space_group_name_H-M   'P 1'
#
loop_
_entity.id
_entity.type
_entity.pdbx_description
1 polymer ?
#
loop_
_entity_poly.entity_id
_entity_poly.type
_entity_poly.pdbx_seq_one_letter_code
_entity_poly.pdbx_strand_id
1 'polypeptide(L)'
;MRSIGEMARDSGLGVSTLRFYDRAGVLVPARVDPVSGYRWYAGEQVAEARLLARLRRTAMPLADIRLVLAGWSNEDTDLVRGLLRTHLRRLERGLSDARSEFSALRALLDHRENPMTLPRDTAGTARLTVPAPELAAALDAVRFAVGADPELPMLHGVLFDVEGDGLRVVATDRYRMAVARVGAEGHGGPRVQALVPAPLTDAMRALLGGGEPAELTLDGPRIALEAGDRQTAGQCLGHDFPDYRRLVRLPAARRAVVDAPAFREAVRTGPVRTGEARGEDGAPRDLSVLRAADDGTVTLCGDGDDDPGNVAVDRAFLLDALTAGARDRLVLELGSPTTPLAVRRLDDEGTFSLLMPVRLEN
;
A
#
# COMPACT_ATOMS: atom_id res chain seq x y z
N MET A 1 -26.62 -44.03 12.72
CA MET A 1 -25.65 -43.88 13.82
C MET A 1 -24.27 -44.20 13.27
N ARG A 2 -23.24 -43.43 13.63
CA ARG A 2 -21.84 -43.64 13.23
C ARG A 2 -21.02 -44.00 14.46
N SER A 3 -20.15 -44.99 14.33
CA SER A 3 -19.15 -45.31 15.36
C SER A 3 -18.16 -44.16 15.55
N ILE A 4 -17.45 -44.11 16.68
CA ILE A 4 -16.41 -43.10 16.90
C ILE A 4 -15.30 -43.13 15.83
N GLY A 5 -15.01 -44.29 15.25
CA GLY A 5 -14.04 -44.43 14.16
C GLY A 5 -14.53 -43.84 12.84
N GLU A 6 -15.79 -44.10 12.47
CA GLU A 6 -16.42 -43.49 11.30
C GLU A 6 -16.56 -41.97 11.47
N MET A 7 -17.01 -41.54 12.65
CA MET A 7 -17.11 -40.13 13.00
C MET A 7 -15.75 -39.41 12.89
N ALA A 8 -14.67 -40.04 13.35
CA ALA A 8 -13.33 -39.49 13.22
C ALA A 8 -12.92 -39.29 11.76
N ARG A 9 -13.20 -40.30 10.91
CA ARG A 9 -12.90 -40.25 9.48
C ARG A 9 -13.71 -39.15 8.77
N ASP A 10 -14.99 -39.03 9.09
CA ASP A 10 -15.92 -38.14 8.38
C ASP A 10 -15.83 -36.67 8.82
N SER A 11 -15.41 -36.42 10.06
CA SER A 11 -15.23 -35.09 10.63
C SER A 11 -13.80 -34.54 10.49
N GLY A 12 -12.81 -35.42 10.27
CA GLY A 12 -11.40 -35.07 10.29
C GLY A 12 -10.82 -34.86 11.70
N LEU A 13 -11.58 -35.18 12.75
CA LEU A 13 -11.11 -35.16 14.13
C LEU A 13 -10.61 -36.55 14.54
N GLY A 14 -9.42 -36.64 15.14
CA GLY A 14 -8.94 -37.91 15.68
C GLY A 14 -9.86 -38.51 16.76
N VAL A 15 -9.85 -39.83 16.92
CA VAL A 15 -10.65 -40.54 17.95
C VAL A 15 -10.35 -40.05 19.36
N SER A 16 -9.09 -39.76 19.68
CA SER A 16 -8.69 -39.18 20.97
C SER A 16 -9.28 -37.79 21.19
N THR A 17 -9.32 -36.98 20.13
CA THR A 17 -9.90 -35.63 20.13
C THR A 17 -11.41 -35.67 20.35
N LEU A 18 -12.13 -36.61 19.72
CA LEU A 18 -13.57 -36.81 19.97
C LEU A 18 -13.85 -37.20 21.43
N ARG A 19 -13.02 -38.06 22.03
CA ARG A 19 -13.12 -38.41 23.46
C ARG A 19 -12.82 -37.22 24.38
N PHE A 20 -11.92 -36.32 23.97
CA PHE A 20 -11.65 -35.10 24.71
C PHE A 20 -12.88 -34.17 24.69
N TYR A 21 -13.49 -33.96 23.52
CA TYR A 21 -14.66 -33.08 23.39
C TYR A 21 -15.93 -33.59 24.04
N ASP A 22 -16.11 -34.91 24.08
CA ASP A 22 -17.14 -35.56 24.89
C ASP A 22 -16.98 -35.18 26.37
N ARG A 23 -15.78 -35.41 26.96
CA ARG A 23 -15.50 -35.05 28.35
C ARG A 23 -15.62 -33.55 28.63
N ALA A 24 -15.29 -32.71 27.66
CA ALA A 24 -15.39 -31.25 27.78
C ALA A 24 -16.83 -30.72 27.59
N GLY A 25 -17.79 -31.59 27.24
CA GLY A 25 -19.18 -31.21 26.97
C GLY A 25 -19.35 -30.35 25.72
N VAL A 26 -18.45 -30.47 24.76
CA VAL A 26 -18.42 -29.66 23.52
C VAL A 26 -19.08 -30.40 22.37
N LEU A 27 -18.87 -31.71 22.27
CA LEU A 27 -19.54 -32.59 21.30
C LEU A 27 -19.84 -33.92 21.99
N VAL A 28 -21.05 -34.03 22.54
CA VAL A 28 -21.48 -35.20 23.32
C VAL A 28 -22.01 -36.27 22.38
N PRO A 29 -21.58 -37.55 22.48
CA PRO A 29 -22.10 -38.64 21.68
C PRO A 29 -23.60 -38.83 21.89
N ALA A 30 -24.34 -39.11 20.81
CA ALA A 30 -25.76 -39.45 20.88
C ALA A 30 -26.05 -40.70 21.73
N ARG A 31 -25.11 -41.65 21.79
CA ARG A 31 -25.21 -42.81 22.68
C ARG A 31 -23.84 -43.27 23.13
N VAL A 32 -23.73 -43.60 24.42
CA VAL A 32 -22.58 -44.30 24.99
C VAL A 32 -23.04 -45.66 25.48
N ASP A 33 -22.35 -46.72 25.09
CA ASP A 33 -22.59 -48.07 25.57
C ASP A 33 -22.24 -48.15 27.08
N PRO A 34 -23.18 -48.56 27.95
CA PRO A 34 -22.99 -48.56 29.39
C PRO A 34 -21.98 -49.61 29.90
N VAL A 35 -21.68 -50.64 29.10
CA VAL A 35 -20.76 -51.73 29.47
C VAL A 35 -19.39 -51.51 28.86
N SER A 36 -19.33 -51.22 27.56
CA SER A 36 -18.06 -51.06 26.82
C SER A 36 -17.53 -49.63 26.78
N GLY A 37 -18.35 -48.63 27.14
CA GLY A 37 -18.01 -47.21 27.00
C GLY A 37 -17.88 -46.75 25.55
N TYR A 38 -18.35 -47.56 24.59
CA TYR A 38 -18.25 -47.28 23.17
C TYR A 38 -19.20 -46.15 22.75
N ARG A 39 -18.72 -45.24 21.92
CA ARG A 39 -19.42 -43.99 21.57
C ARG A 39 -20.00 -44.06 20.16
N TRP A 40 -21.25 -43.62 20.04
CA TRP A 40 -21.99 -43.53 18.81
C TRP A 40 -22.52 -42.12 18.61
N TYR A 41 -22.38 -41.61 17.38
CA TYR A 41 -22.80 -40.27 16.98
C TYR A 41 -23.95 -40.34 15.99
N ALA A 42 -24.87 -39.38 16.03
CA ALA A 42 -25.91 -39.24 15.03
C ALA A 42 -25.33 -38.69 13.71
N GLY A 43 -26.06 -38.87 12.60
CA GLY A 43 -25.60 -38.39 11.29
C GLY A 43 -25.47 -36.87 11.23
N GLU A 44 -26.35 -36.15 11.94
CA GLU A 44 -26.39 -34.68 12.01
C GLU A 44 -25.17 -34.10 12.74
N GLN A 45 -24.64 -34.81 13.74
CA GLN A 45 -23.47 -34.39 14.52
C GLN A 45 -22.19 -34.29 13.68
N VAL A 46 -22.17 -34.87 12.47
CA VAL A 46 -21.03 -34.79 11.56
C VAL A 46 -20.81 -33.35 11.09
N ALA A 47 -21.88 -32.58 10.86
CA ALA A 47 -21.78 -31.18 10.47
C ALA A 47 -21.18 -30.34 11.60
N GLU A 48 -21.65 -30.53 12.84
CA GLU A 48 -21.12 -29.87 14.03
C GLU A 48 -19.65 -30.21 14.26
N ALA A 49 -19.26 -31.48 14.10
CA ALA A 49 -17.87 -31.91 14.25
C ALA A 49 -16.94 -31.35 13.16
N ARG A 50 -17.43 -31.19 11.93
CA ARG A 50 -16.69 -30.51 10.85
C ARG A 50 -16.51 -29.03 11.14
N LEU A 51 -17.55 -28.37 11.68
CA LEU A 51 -17.47 -26.98 12.11
C LEU A 51 -16.45 -26.84 13.25
N LEU A 52 -16.54 -27.68 14.29
CA LEU A 52 -15.59 -27.77 15.38
C LEU A 52 -14.13 -27.89 14.87
N ALA A 53 -13.89 -28.78 13.91
CA ALA A 53 -12.58 -28.97 13.31
C ALA A 53 -12.07 -27.71 12.58
N ARG A 54 -12.96 -26.96 11.89
CA ARG A 54 -12.61 -25.69 11.24
C ARG A 54 -12.26 -24.61 12.26
N LEU A 55 -13.07 -24.43 13.30
CA LEU A 55 -12.83 -23.42 14.34
C LEU A 55 -11.55 -23.69 15.13
N ARG A 56 -11.23 -24.95 15.39
CA ARG A 56 -9.97 -25.32 16.04
C ARG A 56 -8.75 -25.04 15.16
N ARG A 57 -8.84 -25.23 13.84
CA ARG A 57 -7.74 -24.89 12.92
C ARG A 57 -7.44 -23.39 12.88
N THR A 58 -8.42 -22.55 13.14
CA THR A 58 -8.24 -21.09 13.25
C THR A 58 -7.91 -20.65 14.68
N ALA A 59 -7.49 -21.58 15.55
CA ALA A 59 -7.11 -21.31 16.94
C ALA A 59 -8.20 -20.58 17.76
N MET A 60 -9.48 -20.83 17.47
CA MET A 60 -10.57 -20.29 18.28
C MET A 60 -10.54 -20.87 19.70
N PRO A 61 -10.67 -20.05 20.76
CA PRO A 61 -10.74 -20.53 22.13
C PRO A 61 -11.89 -21.51 22.35
N LEU A 62 -11.68 -22.51 23.20
CA LEU A 62 -12.69 -23.55 23.44
C LEU A 62 -14.02 -23.00 23.97
N ALA A 63 -13.98 -21.92 24.74
CA ALA A 63 -15.17 -21.23 25.25
C ALA A 63 -16.02 -20.65 24.10
N ASP A 64 -15.38 -19.99 23.13
CA ASP A 64 -16.04 -19.38 21.98
C ASP A 64 -16.58 -20.45 21.03
N ILE A 65 -15.82 -21.54 20.84
CA ILE A 65 -16.27 -22.70 20.06
C ILE A 65 -17.59 -23.25 20.62
N ARG A 66 -17.74 -23.35 21.95
CA ARG A 66 -18.99 -23.82 22.57
C ARG A 66 -20.16 -22.89 22.26
N LEU A 67 -19.93 -21.58 22.31
CA LEU A 67 -20.96 -20.59 21.98
C LEU A 67 -21.35 -20.65 20.51
N VAL A 68 -20.38 -20.82 19.61
CA VAL A 68 -20.63 -20.99 18.17
C VAL A 68 -21.43 -22.26 17.90
N LEU A 69 -21.08 -23.39 18.52
CA LEU A 69 -21.84 -24.63 18.35
C LEU A 69 -23.26 -24.52 18.92
N ALA A 70 -23.43 -23.91 20.10
CA ALA A 70 -24.75 -23.69 20.67
C ALA A 70 -25.63 -22.78 19.78
N GLY A 71 -25.05 -21.69 19.25
CA GLY A 71 -25.75 -20.82 18.29
C GLY A 71 -26.06 -21.55 16.97
N TRP A 72 -25.17 -22.42 16.51
CA TRP A 72 -25.37 -23.23 15.31
C TRP A 72 -26.52 -24.24 15.46
N SER A 73 -26.58 -24.98 16.57
CA SER A 73 -27.66 -25.94 16.83
C SER A 73 -29.01 -25.26 17.10
N ASN A 74 -29.01 -24.03 17.62
CA ASN A 74 -30.22 -23.23 17.87
C ASN A 74 -30.62 -22.31 16.69
N GLU A 75 -29.95 -22.43 15.53
CA GLU A 75 -30.17 -21.61 14.33
C GLU A 75 -29.97 -20.08 14.54
N ASP A 76 -29.31 -19.67 15.62
CA ASP A 76 -28.98 -18.27 15.92
C ASP A 76 -27.75 -17.82 15.12
N THR A 77 -28.03 -17.42 13.88
CA THR A 77 -26.99 -17.05 12.92
C THR A 77 -26.33 -15.70 13.27
N ASP A 78 -27.04 -14.81 13.98
CA ASP A 78 -26.52 -13.49 14.34
C ASP A 78 -25.44 -13.61 15.43
N LEU A 79 -25.68 -14.44 16.45
CA LEU A 79 -24.68 -14.75 17.47
C LEU A 79 -23.42 -15.37 16.85
N VAL A 80 -23.59 -16.37 15.98
CA VAL A 80 -22.47 -17.05 15.30
C VAL A 80 -21.65 -16.07 14.46
N ARG A 81 -22.30 -15.22 13.65
CA ARG A 81 -21.60 -14.20 12.85
C ARG A 81 -20.85 -13.20 13.75
N GLY A 82 -21.45 -12.78 14.87
CA GLY A 82 -20.83 -11.86 15.83
C GLY A 82 -19.55 -12.45 16.46
N LEU A 83 -19.59 -13.71 16.87
CA LEU A 83 -18.44 -14.42 17.44
C LEU A 83 -17.33 -14.61 16.41
N LEU A 84 -17.66 -15.02 15.18
CA LEU A 84 -16.68 -15.18 14.10
C LEU A 84 -15.98 -13.85 13.76
N ARG A 85 -16.73 -12.75 13.65
CA ARG A 85 -16.16 -11.40 13.43
C ARG A 85 -15.24 -10.96 14.56
N THR A 86 -15.60 -11.27 15.80
CA THR A 86 -14.79 -10.93 16.97
C THR A 86 -13.49 -11.72 17.00
N HIS A 87 -13.54 -13.02 16.67
CA HIS A 87 -12.35 -13.85 16.56
C HIS A 87 -11.44 -13.43 15.40
N LEU A 88 -12.01 -13.10 14.23
CA LEU A 88 -11.24 -12.58 13.10
C LEU A 88 -10.44 -11.32 13.50
N ARG A 89 -11.09 -10.34 14.14
CA ARG A 89 -10.43 -9.14 14.67
C ARG A 89 -9.36 -9.43 15.72
N ARG A 90 -9.47 -10.54 16.46
CA ARG A 90 -8.44 -10.97 17.41
C ARG A 90 -7.24 -11.57 16.69
N LEU A 91 -7.47 -12.39 15.66
CA LEU A 91 -6.40 -12.96 14.84
C LEU A 91 -5.65 -11.87 14.06
N GLU A 92 -6.35 -10.91 13.47
CA GLU A 92 -5.75 -9.78 12.75
C GLU A 92 -4.86 -8.94 13.68
N ARG A 93 -5.34 -8.63 14.89
CA ARG A 93 -4.53 -7.95 15.91
C ARG A 93 -3.30 -8.76 16.31
N GLY A 94 -3.47 -10.05 16.60
CA GLY A 94 -2.34 -10.92 16.95
C GLY A 94 -1.29 -11.04 15.84
N LEU A 95 -1.71 -11.06 14.56
CA LEU A 95 -0.80 -11.04 13.43
C LEU A 95 -0.06 -9.70 13.32
N SER A 96 -0.76 -8.58 13.51
CA SER A 96 -0.16 -7.24 13.52
C SER A 96 0.88 -7.10 14.65
N ASP A 97 0.56 -7.58 15.85
CA ASP A 97 1.45 -7.55 17.01
C ASP A 97 2.71 -8.41 16.74
N ALA A 98 2.52 -9.64 16.27
CA ALA A 98 3.62 -10.54 15.93
C ALA A 98 4.53 -9.95 14.83
N ARG A 99 3.95 -9.36 13.78
CA ARG A 99 4.69 -8.69 12.72
C ARG A 99 5.50 -7.50 13.25
N SER A 100 4.92 -6.72 14.14
CA SER A 100 5.61 -5.58 14.79
C SER A 100 6.81 -6.06 15.61
N GLU A 101 6.64 -7.14 16.37
CA GLU A 101 7.71 -7.74 17.17
C GLU A 101 8.84 -8.31 16.30
N PHE A 102 8.51 -9.04 15.23
CA PHE A 102 9.50 -9.53 14.26
C PHE A 102 10.25 -8.40 13.57
N SER A 103 9.57 -7.29 13.27
CA SER A 103 10.21 -6.12 12.65
C SER A 103 11.20 -5.45 13.61
N ALA A 104 10.86 -5.35 14.90
CA ALA A 104 11.77 -4.87 15.92
C ALA A 104 13.00 -5.78 16.09
N LEU A 105 12.80 -7.10 16.05
CA LEU A 105 13.91 -8.07 16.10
C LEU A 105 14.83 -7.95 14.88
N ARG A 106 14.27 -7.77 13.68
CA ARG A 106 15.07 -7.56 12.46
C ARG A 106 15.89 -6.28 12.55
N ALA A 107 15.30 -5.18 13.02
CA ALA A 107 16.03 -3.93 13.23
C ALA A 107 17.20 -4.08 14.23
N LEU A 108 17.02 -4.85 15.30
CA LEU A 108 18.10 -5.17 16.24
C LEU A 108 19.21 -6.03 15.64
N LEU A 109 18.86 -6.98 14.76
CA LEU A 109 19.83 -7.81 14.04
C LEU A 109 20.60 -7.00 13.00
N ASP A 110 19.92 -6.17 12.21
CA ASP A 110 20.52 -5.26 11.24
C ASP A 110 21.54 -4.32 11.92
N HIS A 111 21.19 -3.81 13.11
CA HIS A 111 22.08 -2.98 13.93
C HIS A 111 23.36 -3.71 14.38
N ARG A 112 23.27 -5.02 14.61
CA ARG A 112 24.41 -5.86 15.02
C ARG A 112 25.30 -6.27 13.86
N GLU A 113 24.71 -6.61 12.72
CA GLU A 113 25.43 -7.14 11.55
C GLU A 113 26.12 -6.04 10.73
N ASN A 114 25.58 -4.82 10.75
CA ASN A 114 26.15 -3.68 10.02
C ASN A 114 26.38 -2.48 10.96
N PRO A 115 27.49 -2.43 11.71
CA PRO A 115 27.78 -1.33 12.65
C PRO A 115 28.00 0.04 11.99
N MET A 116 28.12 0.11 10.65
CA MET A 116 28.18 1.37 9.87
C MET A 116 26.81 1.87 9.38
N THR A 117 25.74 1.10 9.56
CA THR A 117 24.34 1.58 9.52
C THR A 117 23.93 2.02 10.92
N LEU A 118 24.56 3.10 11.39
CA LEU A 118 23.77 4.03 12.18
C LEU A 118 22.60 4.46 11.29
N PRO A 119 21.38 4.62 11.83
CA PRO A 119 20.42 5.53 11.21
C PRO A 119 21.25 6.79 10.95
N ARG A 120 21.30 7.28 9.71
CA ARG A 120 21.80 8.63 9.53
C ARG A 120 20.86 9.46 10.38
N ASP A 121 21.36 9.98 11.49
CA ASP A 121 20.72 11.07 12.20
C ASP A 121 20.56 12.17 11.15
N THR A 122 19.43 12.19 10.47
CA THR A 122 18.94 13.35 9.76
C THR A 122 18.35 14.37 10.74
N ALA A 123 18.87 14.38 11.98
CA ALA A 123 18.81 15.52 12.87
C ALA A 123 19.74 16.65 12.37
N GLY A 124 19.58 17.00 11.10
CA GLY A 124 20.04 18.26 10.57
C GLY A 124 18.97 19.29 10.86
N THR A 125 19.33 20.37 11.52
CA THR A 125 18.46 21.55 11.58
C THR A 125 18.52 22.23 10.22
N ALA A 126 17.37 22.41 9.58
CA ALA A 126 17.26 23.22 8.37
C ALA A 126 16.13 24.21 8.53
N ARG A 127 16.36 25.44 8.08
CA ARG A 127 15.35 26.49 8.02
C ARG A 127 15.43 27.09 6.63
N LEU A 128 14.32 27.07 5.92
CA LEU A 128 14.26 27.57 4.57
C LEU A 128 12.97 28.34 4.32
N THR A 129 13.08 29.37 3.51
CA THR A 129 11.94 30.12 2.98
C THR A 129 11.64 29.61 1.59
N VAL A 130 10.37 29.28 1.34
CA VAL A 130 9.89 28.77 0.05
C VAL A 130 8.70 29.59 -0.43
N PRO A 131 8.57 29.86 -1.74
CA PRO A 131 7.37 30.49 -2.27
C PRO A 131 6.15 29.59 -2.02
N ALA A 132 5.15 30.09 -1.29
CA ALA A 132 3.96 29.31 -0.97
C ALA A 132 3.22 28.72 -2.18
N PRO A 133 2.99 29.45 -3.30
CA PRO A 133 2.31 28.88 -4.46
C PRO A 133 3.12 27.74 -5.11
N GLU A 134 4.45 27.81 -5.10
CA GLU A 134 5.31 26.76 -5.64
C GLU A 134 5.30 25.52 -4.74
N LEU A 135 5.41 25.69 -3.42
CA LEU A 135 5.30 24.57 -2.49
C LEU A 135 3.90 23.92 -2.56
N ALA A 136 2.83 24.71 -2.66
CA ALA A 136 1.49 24.18 -2.81
C ALA A 136 1.36 23.31 -4.06
N ALA A 137 1.82 23.82 -5.20
CA ALA A 137 1.82 23.10 -6.46
C ALA A 137 2.68 21.83 -6.41
N ALA A 138 3.84 21.88 -5.75
CA ALA A 138 4.71 20.72 -5.58
C ALA A 138 4.08 19.63 -4.70
N LEU A 139 3.43 20.01 -3.60
CA LEU A 139 2.70 19.06 -2.74
C LEU A 139 1.52 18.43 -3.49
N ASP A 140 0.75 19.21 -4.26
CA ASP A 140 -0.32 18.70 -5.11
C ASP A 140 0.21 17.71 -6.16
N ALA A 141 1.36 18.04 -6.77
CA ALA A 141 1.97 17.24 -7.82
C ALA A 141 2.48 15.88 -7.35
N VAL A 142 2.74 15.69 -6.05
CA VAL A 142 3.23 14.40 -5.51
C VAL A 142 2.21 13.64 -4.69
N ARG A 143 1.14 14.31 -4.21
CA ARG A 143 0.19 13.75 -3.25
C ARG A 143 -0.47 12.43 -3.69
N PHE A 144 -0.73 12.29 -4.98
CA PHE A 144 -1.37 11.11 -5.54
C PHE A 144 -0.50 9.84 -5.41
N ALA A 145 0.83 9.99 -5.37
CA ALA A 145 1.76 8.87 -5.30
C ALA A 145 2.04 8.39 -3.87
N VAL A 146 1.38 8.95 -2.84
CA VAL A 146 1.54 8.49 -1.45
C VAL A 146 0.89 7.12 -1.27
N GLY A 147 1.66 6.17 -0.71
CA GLY A 147 1.19 4.81 -0.45
C GLY A 147 0.22 4.73 0.73
N ALA A 148 -0.64 3.72 0.70
CA ALA A 148 -1.57 3.40 1.79
C ALA A 148 -1.42 1.95 2.31
N ASP A 149 -0.48 1.17 1.77
CA ASP A 149 -0.23 -0.23 2.15
C ASP A 149 0.23 -0.29 3.63
N PRO A 150 -0.56 -0.86 4.55
CA PRO A 150 -0.19 -0.96 5.96
C PRO A 150 1.14 -1.69 6.22
N GLU A 151 1.60 -2.53 5.29
CA GLU A 151 2.88 -3.24 5.39
C GLU A 151 4.09 -2.33 5.03
N LEU A 152 3.84 -1.16 4.45
CA LEU A 152 4.86 -0.18 4.05
C LEU A 152 4.64 1.21 4.67
N PRO A 153 4.77 1.35 6.00
CA PRO A 153 4.57 2.65 6.67
C PRO A 153 5.55 3.74 6.20
N MET A 154 6.72 3.37 5.69
CA MET A 154 7.68 4.32 5.11
C MET A 154 7.19 4.99 3.82
N LEU A 155 6.09 4.51 3.23
CA LEU A 155 5.46 5.10 2.04
C LEU A 155 4.20 5.92 2.36
N HIS A 156 3.81 6.04 3.64
CA HIS A 156 2.62 6.79 4.09
C HIS A 156 2.87 8.30 4.22
N GLY A 157 3.90 8.81 3.57
CA GLY A 157 4.34 10.19 3.69
C GLY A 157 5.01 10.71 2.43
N VAL A 158 5.34 11.99 2.49
CA VAL A 158 6.11 12.69 1.45
C VAL A 158 7.50 12.97 2.00
N LEU A 159 8.52 12.53 1.28
CA LEU A 159 9.90 12.85 1.57
C LEU A 159 10.18 14.30 1.20
N PHE A 160 10.64 15.09 2.16
CA PHE A 160 11.23 16.41 1.96
C PHE A 160 12.75 16.24 1.94
N ASP A 161 13.37 16.50 0.81
CA ASP A 161 14.81 16.40 0.58
C ASP A 161 15.38 17.78 0.28
N VAL A 162 16.01 18.40 1.28
CA VAL A 162 16.58 19.75 1.23
C VAL A 162 18.07 19.64 0.91
N GLU A 163 18.48 20.28 -0.19
CA GLU A 163 19.89 20.34 -0.60
C GLU A 163 20.16 21.66 -1.32
N GLY A 164 21.12 22.45 -0.81
CA GLY A 164 21.43 23.76 -1.36
C GLY A 164 20.22 24.69 -1.37
N ASP A 165 19.95 25.29 -2.54
CA ASP A 165 18.84 26.21 -2.80
C ASP A 165 17.55 25.51 -3.26
N GLY A 166 17.43 24.21 -3.01
CA GLY A 166 16.33 23.39 -3.51
C GLY A 166 15.68 22.54 -2.43
N LEU A 167 14.35 22.56 -2.41
CA LEU A 167 13.54 21.56 -1.75
C LEU A 167 12.98 20.62 -2.83
N ARG A 168 13.22 19.31 -2.67
CA ARG A 168 12.50 18.29 -3.43
C ARG A 168 11.48 17.61 -2.54
N VAL A 169 10.27 17.48 -3.05
CA VAL A 169 9.23 16.66 -2.43
C VAL A 169 9.02 15.40 -3.26
N VAL A 170 8.97 14.24 -2.61
CA VAL A 170 8.90 12.94 -3.28
C VAL A 170 7.89 12.04 -2.60
N ALA A 171 7.05 11.37 -3.37
CA ALA A 171 6.13 10.35 -2.89
C ALA A 171 6.17 9.11 -3.80
N THR A 172 5.96 7.94 -3.22
CA THR A 172 5.86 6.67 -3.97
C THR A 172 5.00 5.67 -3.21
N ASP A 173 4.32 4.80 -3.96
CA ASP A 173 3.48 3.70 -3.46
C ASP A 173 3.98 2.33 -3.93
N ARG A 174 5.24 2.24 -4.39
CA ARG A 174 5.91 1.08 -5.03
C ARG A 174 5.61 0.89 -6.54
N TYR A 175 4.48 1.37 -7.04
CA TYR A 175 4.08 1.22 -8.44
C TYR A 175 4.23 2.51 -9.23
N ARG A 176 4.22 3.64 -8.54
CA ARG A 176 4.46 4.96 -9.10
C ARG A 176 5.27 5.81 -8.17
N MET A 177 5.89 6.83 -8.71
CA MET A 177 6.63 7.83 -7.97
C MET A 177 6.38 9.20 -8.57
N ALA A 178 6.28 10.22 -7.74
CA ALA A 178 6.20 11.61 -8.16
C ALA A 178 7.27 12.42 -7.44
N VAL A 179 7.93 13.29 -8.19
CA VAL A 179 8.99 14.18 -7.72
C VAL A 179 8.64 15.59 -8.18
N ALA A 180 8.71 16.56 -7.27
CA ALA A 180 8.61 17.97 -7.61
C ALA A 180 9.72 18.77 -6.93
N ARG A 181 10.18 19.84 -7.59
CA ARG A 181 11.20 20.75 -7.05
C ARG A 181 10.60 22.12 -6.77
N VAL A 182 11.04 22.73 -5.67
CA VAL A 182 10.73 24.09 -5.26
C VAL A 182 12.04 24.83 -4.99
N GLY A 183 12.12 26.08 -5.42
CA GLY A 183 13.22 26.96 -5.03
C GLY A 183 13.14 27.28 -3.54
N ALA A 184 14.27 27.21 -2.86
CA ALA A 184 14.35 27.45 -1.41
C ALA A 184 15.52 28.39 -1.09
N GLU A 185 15.27 29.33 -0.20
CA GLU A 185 16.31 30.24 0.31
C GLU A 185 16.59 29.96 1.80
N GLY A 186 17.77 30.33 2.28
CA GLY A 186 18.10 30.29 3.71
C GLY A 186 18.80 29.02 4.20
N HIS A 187 18.95 27.98 3.37
CA HIS A 187 19.70 26.76 3.74
C HIS A 187 21.07 26.69 3.04
N GLY A 188 22.15 26.86 3.80
CA GLY A 188 23.53 26.68 3.34
C GLY A 188 24.22 25.44 3.92
N GLY A 189 23.48 24.59 4.62
CA GLY A 189 24.00 23.44 5.37
C GLY A 189 24.10 22.15 4.54
N PRO A 190 24.50 21.04 5.18
CA PRO A 190 24.48 19.72 4.54
C PRO A 190 23.06 19.33 4.14
N ARG A 191 22.94 18.34 3.25
CA ARG A 191 21.66 17.75 2.83
C ARG A 191 20.87 17.24 4.04
N VAL A 192 19.59 17.59 4.12
CA VAL A 192 18.66 17.14 5.17
C VAL A 192 17.45 16.47 4.53
N GLN A 193 17.02 15.34 5.09
CA GLN A 193 15.85 14.59 4.65
C GLN A 193 14.88 14.40 5.80
N ALA A 194 13.59 14.58 5.52
CA ALA A 194 12.52 14.38 6.48
C ALA A 194 11.34 13.71 5.79
N LEU A 195 10.87 12.58 6.34
CA LEU A 195 9.69 11.90 5.83
C LEU A 195 8.44 12.39 6.57
N VAL A 196 7.62 13.18 5.89
CA VAL A 196 6.48 13.89 6.49
C VAL A 196 5.20 13.07 6.29
N PRO A 197 4.45 12.72 7.36
CA PRO A 197 3.21 11.96 7.22
C PRO A 197 2.21 12.65 6.30
N ALA A 198 1.43 11.87 5.55
CA ALA A 198 0.43 12.42 4.61
C ALA A 198 -0.56 13.41 5.26
N PRO A 199 -1.13 13.15 6.46
CA PRO A 199 -2.04 14.11 7.08
C PRO A 199 -1.38 15.45 7.44
N LEU A 200 -0.10 15.43 7.83
CA LEU A 200 0.67 16.64 8.11
C LEU A 200 0.99 17.40 6.83
N THR A 201 1.32 16.68 5.75
CA THR A 201 1.53 17.25 4.42
C THR A 201 0.24 17.89 3.89
N ASP A 202 -0.91 17.25 4.09
CA ASP A 202 -2.23 17.78 3.71
C ASP A 202 -2.56 19.07 4.50
N ALA A 203 -2.24 19.09 5.80
CA ALA A 203 -2.37 20.28 6.63
C ALA A 203 -1.44 21.42 6.18
N MET A 204 -0.18 21.12 5.86
CA MET A 204 0.79 22.07 5.29
C MET A 204 0.26 22.68 4.00
N ARG A 205 -0.22 21.84 3.07
CA ARG A 205 -0.81 22.27 1.81
C ARG A 205 -2.02 23.20 2.03
N ALA A 206 -2.88 22.93 3.00
CA ALA A 206 -4.02 23.81 3.32
C ALA A 206 -3.58 25.22 3.81
N LEU A 207 -2.37 25.36 4.36
CA LEU A 207 -1.83 26.65 4.78
C LEU A 207 -1.29 27.50 3.63
N LEU A 208 -1.04 26.95 2.45
CA LEU A 208 -0.28 27.66 1.41
C LEU A 208 -1.13 28.54 0.47
N GLY A 209 -2.41 28.76 0.78
CA GLY A 209 -3.32 29.56 -0.05
C GLY A 209 -3.16 31.10 0.05
N GLY A 210 -2.34 31.60 0.98
CA GLY A 210 -2.25 33.03 1.33
C GLY A 210 -1.29 33.88 0.48
N GLY A 211 -0.47 33.27 -0.37
CA GLY A 211 0.46 33.96 -1.29
C GLY A 211 1.75 34.49 -0.66
N GLU A 212 1.80 34.69 0.66
CA GLU A 212 3.04 35.02 1.39
C GLU A 212 4.02 33.83 1.38
N PRO A 213 5.35 34.06 1.32
CA PRO A 213 6.33 32.99 1.45
C PRO A 213 6.16 32.20 2.75
N ALA A 214 6.41 30.90 2.69
CA ALA A 214 6.32 30.02 3.85
C ALA A 214 7.71 29.72 4.41
N GLU A 215 7.83 29.69 5.73
CA GLU A 215 9.03 29.27 6.44
C GLU A 215 8.88 27.81 6.86
N LEU A 216 9.74 26.95 6.34
CA LEU A 216 9.81 25.53 6.69
C LEU A 216 10.99 25.33 7.64
N THR A 217 10.70 24.78 8.83
CA THR A 217 11.69 24.45 9.84
C THR A 217 11.72 22.94 10.07
N LEU A 218 12.91 22.37 9.96
CA LEU A 218 13.26 21.00 10.29
C LEU A 218 14.17 21.02 11.51
N ASP A 219 13.76 20.35 12.59
CA ASP A 219 14.52 20.23 13.83
C ASP A 219 14.41 18.80 14.35
N GLY A 220 15.41 17.97 14.05
CA GLY A 220 15.39 16.56 14.41
C GLY A 220 14.19 15.84 13.76
N PRO A 221 13.36 15.13 14.54
CA PRO A 221 12.16 14.46 14.04
C PRO A 221 10.97 15.41 13.90
N ARG A 222 11.10 16.72 14.18
CA ARG A 222 10.00 17.69 14.10
C ARG A 222 10.11 18.51 12.83
N ILE A 223 8.98 18.70 12.17
CA ILE A 223 8.84 19.62 11.05
C ILE A 223 7.73 20.62 11.34
N ALA A 224 7.93 21.87 10.96
CA ALA A 224 6.95 22.95 11.07
C ALA A 224 6.94 23.77 9.79
N LEU A 225 5.75 24.23 9.40
CA LEU A 225 5.53 25.16 8.31
C LEU A 225 4.73 26.34 8.82
N GLU A 226 5.24 27.55 8.60
CA GLU A 226 4.60 28.82 8.94
C GLU A 226 4.36 29.62 7.66
N ALA A 227 3.16 30.16 7.49
CA ALA A 227 2.77 30.99 6.36
C ALA A 227 1.89 32.13 6.86
N GLY A 228 2.47 33.32 7.00
CA GLY A 228 1.83 34.48 7.62
C GLY A 228 1.57 34.24 9.11
N ASP A 229 0.32 34.34 9.54
CA ASP A 229 -0.13 34.12 10.92
C ASP A 229 -0.51 32.66 11.23
N ARG A 230 -0.44 31.77 10.24
CA ARG A 230 -0.83 30.37 10.37
C ARG A 230 0.38 29.46 10.40
N GLN A 231 0.33 28.44 11.26
CA GLN A 231 1.36 27.43 11.37
C GLN A 231 0.79 26.04 11.58
N THR A 232 1.54 25.03 11.14
CA THR A 232 1.31 23.63 11.47
C THR A 232 2.64 22.95 11.75
N ALA A 233 2.65 21.99 12.67
CA ALA A 233 3.84 21.24 13.02
C ALA A 233 3.48 19.82 13.43
N GLY A 234 4.43 18.91 13.27
CA GLY A 234 4.26 17.53 13.71
C GLY A 234 5.55 16.73 13.64
N GLN A 235 5.42 15.44 13.87
CA GLN A 235 6.55 14.50 13.85
C GLN A 235 6.68 13.86 12.47
N CYS A 236 7.91 13.77 11.99
CA CYS A 236 8.31 12.99 10.83
C CYS A 236 8.22 11.49 11.16
N LEU A 237 8.00 10.67 10.12
CA LEU A 237 8.09 9.23 10.23
C LEU A 237 9.55 8.82 10.48
N GLY A 238 9.77 7.96 11.48
CA GLY A 238 11.08 7.41 11.83
C GLY A 238 11.52 6.28 10.90
N HIS A 239 11.31 6.43 9.60
CA HIS A 239 11.63 5.41 8.59
C HIS A 239 12.47 6.01 7.45
N ASP A 240 13.35 5.19 6.89
CA ASP A 240 14.09 5.56 5.69
C ASP A 240 13.20 5.49 4.45
N PHE A 241 13.29 6.52 3.61
CA PHE A 241 12.63 6.55 2.32
C PHE A 241 13.51 5.87 1.24
N PRO A 242 12.93 5.13 0.28
CA PRO A 242 13.70 4.52 -0.80
C PRO A 242 14.60 5.52 -1.54
N ASP A 243 15.77 5.06 -2.01
CA ASP A 243 16.72 5.91 -2.75
C ASP A 243 16.19 6.25 -4.16
N TYR A 244 15.35 7.28 -4.21
CA TYR A 244 14.68 7.75 -5.43
C TYR A 244 15.66 8.35 -6.46
N ARG A 245 16.86 8.79 -6.04
CA ARG A 245 17.80 9.49 -6.94
C ARG A 245 18.30 8.59 -8.06
N ARG A 246 18.33 7.28 -7.82
CA ARG A 246 18.65 6.26 -8.83
C ARG A 246 17.62 6.21 -9.96
N LEU A 247 16.41 6.69 -9.72
CA LEU A 247 15.28 6.67 -10.66
C LEU A 247 15.08 8.01 -11.39
N VAL A 248 15.82 9.06 -11.03
CA VAL A 248 15.70 10.39 -11.67
C VAL A 248 16.16 10.37 -13.13
N ARG A 249 17.13 9.52 -13.46
CA ARG A 249 17.62 9.31 -14.84
C ARG A 249 17.31 7.89 -15.27
N LEU A 250 16.31 7.73 -16.12
CA LEU A 250 16.01 6.46 -16.77
C LEU A 250 16.90 6.27 -18.02
N PRO A 251 17.24 5.02 -18.38
CA PRO A 251 17.97 4.72 -19.61
C PRO A 251 17.19 5.15 -20.86
N ALA A 252 17.85 5.16 -22.02
CA ALA A 252 17.33 5.69 -23.28
C ALA A 252 15.87 5.30 -23.56
N ALA A 253 15.00 6.30 -23.51
CA ALA A 253 13.57 6.19 -23.75
C ALA A 253 13.20 7.07 -24.95
N ARG A 254 12.20 6.61 -25.72
CA ARG A 254 11.59 7.41 -26.79
C ARG A 254 10.83 8.56 -26.14
N ARG A 255 11.18 9.80 -26.49
CA ARG A 255 10.52 11.01 -25.98
C ARG A 255 9.45 11.44 -26.97
N ALA A 256 8.24 11.66 -26.47
CA ALA A 256 7.10 12.12 -27.24
C ALA A 256 6.47 13.33 -26.55
N VAL A 257 6.28 14.41 -27.30
CA VAL A 257 5.59 15.61 -26.79
C VAL A 257 4.10 15.45 -27.08
N VAL A 258 3.27 15.54 -26.04
CA VAL A 258 1.81 15.41 -26.14
C VAL A 258 1.12 16.69 -25.68
N ASP A 259 0.00 17.01 -26.32
CA ASP A 259 -0.97 17.97 -25.80
C ASP A 259 -1.66 17.35 -24.58
N ALA A 260 -1.45 17.94 -23.40
CA ALA A 260 -1.86 17.34 -22.14
C ALA A 260 -3.39 17.22 -21.99
N PRO A 261 -4.21 18.22 -22.37
CA PRO A 261 -5.67 18.08 -22.37
C PRO A 261 -6.16 17.00 -23.33
N ALA A 262 -5.74 17.03 -24.59
CA ALA A 262 -6.19 16.06 -25.59
C ALA A 262 -5.73 14.63 -25.26
N PHE A 263 -4.50 14.46 -24.80
CA PHE A 263 -3.97 13.14 -24.44
C PHE A 263 -4.65 12.57 -23.19
N ARG A 264 -4.92 13.41 -22.18
CA ARG A 264 -5.67 12.97 -20.99
C ARG A 264 -7.10 12.57 -21.34
N GLU A 265 -7.75 13.30 -22.26
CA GLU A 265 -9.06 12.92 -22.77
C GLU A 265 -9.03 11.62 -23.58
N ALA A 266 -7.99 11.43 -24.40
CA ALA A 266 -7.76 10.18 -25.12
C ALA A 266 -7.52 9.02 -24.15
N VAL A 267 -6.72 9.21 -23.10
CA VAL A 267 -6.54 8.20 -22.04
C VAL A 267 -7.83 7.98 -21.28
N ARG A 268 -8.71 8.97 -21.10
CA ARG A 268 -9.96 8.80 -20.35
C ARG A 268 -11.06 8.07 -21.13
N THR A 269 -11.11 8.27 -22.45
CA THR A 269 -12.18 7.73 -23.33
C THR A 269 -11.72 6.61 -24.25
N GLY A 270 -10.42 6.46 -24.44
CA GLY A 270 -9.80 5.48 -25.31
C GLY A 270 -9.80 4.06 -24.73
N PRO A 271 -9.23 3.10 -25.48
CA PRO A 271 -9.28 1.68 -25.17
C PRO A 271 -8.69 1.34 -23.80
N VAL A 272 -9.16 0.22 -23.23
CA VAL A 272 -8.78 -0.31 -21.91
C VAL A 272 -8.58 -1.81 -22.03
N ARG A 273 -7.49 -2.34 -21.48
CA ARG A 273 -7.37 -3.77 -21.18
C ARG A 273 -7.82 -4.00 -19.74
N THR A 274 -8.98 -4.62 -19.54
CA THR A 274 -9.54 -4.87 -18.21
C THR A 274 -9.21 -6.28 -17.72
N GLY A 275 -8.74 -6.39 -16.47
CA GLY A 275 -8.66 -7.68 -15.77
C GLY A 275 -7.38 -8.48 -15.96
N GLU A 276 -6.44 -8.02 -16.79
CA GLU A 276 -5.09 -8.60 -16.93
C GLU A 276 -4.15 -8.19 -15.78
N ALA A 277 -4.48 -7.11 -15.05
CA ALA A 277 -3.78 -6.70 -13.84
C ALA A 277 -4.70 -6.74 -12.63
N ARG A 278 -4.15 -7.11 -11.48
CA ARG A 278 -4.84 -7.01 -10.19
C ARG A 278 -4.09 -6.08 -9.25
N GLY A 279 -4.84 -5.23 -8.55
CA GLY A 279 -4.33 -4.46 -7.43
C GLY A 279 -3.98 -5.34 -6.24
N GLU A 280 -3.36 -4.75 -5.23
CA GLU A 280 -3.05 -5.44 -3.95
C GLU A 280 -4.31 -5.94 -3.22
N ASP A 281 -5.44 -5.28 -3.44
CA ASP A 281 -6.77 -5.66 -2.98
C ASP A 281 -7.38 -6.82 -3.79
N GLY A 282 -6.68 -7.29 -4.83
CA GLY A 282 -7.15 -8.31 -5.76
C GLY A 282 -8.17 -7.79 -6.78
N ALA A 283 -8.49 -6.50 -6.79
CA ALA A 283 -9.43 -5.91 -7.72
C ALA A 283 -8.81 -5.81 -9.12
N PRO A 284 -9.57 -6.08 -10.20
CA PRO A 284 -9.08 -5.89 -11.56
C PRO A 284 -8.76 -4.41 -11.78
N ARG A 285 -7.63 -4.14 -12.43
CA ARG A 285 -7.24 -2.78 -12.83
C ARG A 285 -7.34 -2.61 -14.34
N ASP A 286 -7.77 -1.42 -14.72
CA ASP A 286 -7.85 -0.99 -16.09
C ASP A 286 -6.48 -0.53 -16.57
N LEU A 287 -5.99 -1.10 -17.67
CA LEU A 287 -4.70 -0.74 -18.23
C LEU A 287 -4.87 0.11 -19.50
N SER A 288 -3.99 1.10 -19.64
CA SER A 288 -3.75 1.81 -20.88
C SER A 288 -2.48 1.27 -21.51
N VAL A 289 -2.59 0.77 -22.75
CA VAL A 289 -1.46 0.26 -23.53
C VAL A 289 -0.99 1.36 -24.47
N LEU A 290 0.29 1.71 -24.37
CA LEU A 290 0.91 2.81 -25.10
C LEU A 290 1.93 2.28 -26.10
N ARG A 291 1.89 2.80 -27.32
CA ARG A 291 2.93 2.61 -28.33
C ARG A 291 3.61 3.93 -28.61
N ALA A 292 4.94 3.93 -28.60
CA ALA A 292 5.75 5.05 -29.07
C ALA A 292 6.26 4.76 -30.48
N ALA A 293 5.81 5.52 -31.48
CA ALA A 293 6.27 5.44 -32.85
C ALA A 293 7.66 6.11 -33.03
N ASP A 294 8.37 5.74 -34.10
CA ASP A 294 9.70 6.28 -34.41
C ASP A 294 9.69 7.78 -34.77
N ASP A 295 8.51 8.31 -35.14
CA ASP A 295 8.29 9.73 -35.43
C ASP A 295 8.08 10.58 -34.16
N GLY A 296 8.14 9.97 -32.97
CA GLY A 296 7.94 10.66 -31.69
C GLY A 296 6.47 10.80 -31.29
N THR A 297 5.54 10.11 -31.95
CA THR A 297 4.12 10.06 -31.57
C THR A 297 3.85 8.95 -30.57
N VAL A 298 2.97 9.20 -29.59
CA VAL A 298 2.45 8.16 -28.67
C VAL A 298 0.97 7.95 -28.91
N THR A 299 0.57 6.69 -29.11
CA THR A 299 -0.83 6.30 -29.33
C THR A 299 -1.29 5.27 -28.31
N LEU A 300 -2.60 5.23 -28.08
CA LEU A 300 -3.26 4.21 -27.27
C LEU A 300 -3.62 3.02 -28.15
N CYS A 301 -3.18 1.83 -27.76
CA CYS A 301 -3.43 0.59 -28.47
C CYS A 301 -4.76 -0.03 -28.02
N GLY A 302 -5.50 -0.60 -28.98
CA GLY A 302 -6.75 -1.31 -28.75
C GLY A 302 -6.57 -2.78 -28.36
N ASP A 303 -7.69 -3.49 -28.20
CA ASP A 303 -7.71 -4.94 -28.04
C ASP A 303 -7.16 -5.65 -29.29
N GLY A 304 -6.27 -6.63 -29.08
CA GLY A 304 -5.61 -7.43 -30.13
C GLY A 304 -4.30 -6.86 -30.69
N ASP A 305 -3.83 -5.71 -30.19
CA ASP A 305 -2.53 -5.15 -30.54
C ASP A 305 -1.45 -5.59 -29.53
N ASP A 306 -0.96 -6.81 -29.71
CA ASP A 306 -0.06 -7.51 -28.77
C ASP A 306 1.41 -7.38 -29.18
N ASP A 307 1.77 -6.22 -29.76
CA ASP A 307 3.16 -5.90 -30.08
C ASP A 307 4.01 -5.94 -28.80
N PRO A 308 5.08 -6.75 -28.76
CA PRO A 308 5.91 -6.90 -27.57
C PRO A 308 6.68 -5.62 -27.21
N GLY A 309 6.66 -4.58 -28.05
CA GLY A 309 7.21 -3.26 -27.74
C GLY A 309 6.24 -2.33 -26.98
N ASN A 310 4.96 -2.71 -26.83
CA ASN A 310 3.96 -1.88 -26.18
C ASN A 310 4.17 -1.79 -24.66
N VAL A 311 3.93 -0.61 -24.09
CA VAL A 311 4.06 -0.35 -22.65
C VAL A 311 2.67 -0.25 -22.04
N ALA A 312 2.32 -1.20 -21.19
CA ALA A 312 1.07 -1.17 -20.44
C ALA A 312 1.28 -0.52 -19.07
N VAL A 313 0.39 0.40 -18.69
CA VAL A 313 0.38 1.04 -17.36
C VAL A 313 -1.03 1.08 -16.81
N ASP A 314 -1.15 1.15 -15.50
CA ASP A 314 -2.41 1.41 -14.82
C ASP A 314 -3.01 2.74 -15.30
N ARG A 315 -4.25 2.70 -15.81
CA ARG A 315 -4.93 3.84 -16.40
C ARG A 315 -5.20 4.95 -15.37
N ALA A 316 -5.61 4.58 -14.16
CA ALA A 316 -5.87 5.55 -13.11
C ALA A 316 -4.58 6.27 -12.73
N PHE A 317 -3.48 5.52 -12.62
CA PHE A 317 -2.17 6.09 -12.31
C PHE A 317 -1.64 7.00 -13.42
N LEU A 318 -1.88 6.64 -14.68
CA LEU A 318 -1.56 7.50 -15.82
C LEU A 318 -2.35 8.81 -15.81
N LEU A 319 -3.66 8.75 -15.53
CA LEU A 319 -4.50 9.94 -15.43
C LEU A 319 -4.08 10.86 -14.28
N ASP A 320 -3.72 10.30 -13.12
CA ASP A 320 -3.20 11.08 -12.00
C ASP A 320 -1.90 11.80 -12.39
N ALA A 321 -0.95 11.09 -13.01
CA ALA A 321 0.33 11.66 -13.46
C ALA A 321 0.15 12.76 -14.54
N LEU A 322 -0.77 12.55 -15.49
CA LEU A 322 -1.10 13.55 -16.50
C LEU A 322 -1.79 14.79 -15.90
N THR A 323 -2.58 14.61 -14.85
CA THR A 323 -3.28 15.71 -14.15
C THR A 323 -2.33 16.52 -13.28
N ALA A 324 -1.39 15.86 -12.61
CA ALA A 324 -0.35 16.49 -11.79
C ALA A 324 0.72 17.24 -12.61
N GLY A 325 0.84 16.92 -13.90
CA GLY A 325 1.79 17.54 -14.81
C GLY A 325 1.41 18.97 -15.27
N ALA A 326 2.07 19.43 -16.34
CA ALA A 326 1.79 20.72 -16.98
C ALA A 326 0.41 20.75 -17.66
N ARG A 327 -0.19 21.94 -17.70
CA ARG A 327 -1.56 22.13 -18.24
C ARG A 327 -1.65 22.01 -19.76
N ASP A 328 -0.57 22.36 -20.47
CA ASP A 328 -0.60 22.50 -21.92
C ASP A 328 0.12 21.34 -22.62
N ARG A 329 1.43 21.18 -22.38
CA ARG A 329 2.25 20.15 -23.04
C ARG A 329 3.11 19.37 -22.06
N LEU A 330 3.16 18.06 -22.28
CA LEU A 330 3.93 17.11 -21.49
C LEU A 330 4.88 16.33 -22.38
N VAL A 331 5.94 15.82 -21.79
CA VAL A 331 6.85 14.86 -22.43
C VAL A 331 6.61 13.49 -21.80
N LEU A 332 6.25 12.52 -22.63
CA LEU A 332 6.21 11.12 -22.26
C LEU A 332 7.53 10.47 -22.67
N GLU A 333 8.18 9.76 -21.76
CA GLU A 333 9.38 8.98 -22.03
C GLU A 333 9.04 7.49 -21.88
N LEU A 334 8.96 6.80 -23.02
CA LEU A 334 8.63 5.38 -23.09
C LEU A 334 9.88 4.58 -23.45
N GLY A 335 10.28 3.67 -22.57
CA GLY A 335 11.33 2.70 -22.86
C GLY A 335 10.75 1.38 -23.38
N SER A 336 11.32 0.27 -22.91
CA SER A 336 10.78 -1.08 -23.08
C SER A 336 9.53 -1.33 -22.21
N PRO A 337 8.78 -2.41 -22.46
CA PRO A 337 7.65 -2.83 -21.60
C PRO A 337 8.02 -3.14 -20.14
N THR A 338 9.31 -3.18 -19.79
CA THR A 338 9.79 -3.45 -18.43
C THR A 338 10.42 -2.24 -17.75
N THR A 339 10.58 -1.14 -18.48
CA THR A 339 11.15 0.11 -17.95
C THR A 339 10.02 1.07 -17.58
N PRO A 340 10.18 1.86 -16.50
CA PRO A 340 9.18 2.85 -16.10
C PRO A 340 8.85 3.84 -17.21
N LEU A 341 7.57 4.18 -17.34
CA LEU A 341 7.10 5.32 -18.12
C LEU A 341 7.37 6.59 -17.31
N ALA A 342 8.00 7.60 -17.91
CA ALA A 342 8.12 8.92 -17.29
C ALA A 342 7.16 9.94 -17.93
N VAL A 343 6.51 10.74 -17.08
CA VAL A 343 5.73 11.92 -17.48
C VAL A 343 6.45 13.14 -16.94
N ARG A 344 7.00 13.96 -17.83
CA ARG A 344 7.79 15.15 -17.49
C ARG A 344 7.10 16.42 -17.98
N ARG A 345 7.36 17.53 -17.29
CA ARG A 345 7.02 18.84 -17.81
C ARG A 345 8.08 19.32 -18.80
N LEU A 346 7.66 20.12 -19.77
CA LEU A 346 8.58 20.69 -20.78
C LEU A 346 9.39 21.87 -20.20
N ASP A 347 8.81 22.60 -19.26
CA ASP A 347 9.38 23.79 -18.61
C ASP A 347 10.23 23.45 -17.38
N ASP A 348 10.01 22.28 -16.77
CA ASP A 348 10.75 21.81 -15.60
C ASP A 348 10.95 20.28 -15.66
N GLU A 349 12.11 19.83 -16.16
CA GLU A 349 12.47 18.41 -16.17
C GLU A 349 12.71 17.84 -14.76
N GLY A 350 12.89 18.69 -13.75
CA GLY A 350 13.08 18.32 -12.35
C GLY A 350 11.79 17.86 -11.66
N THR A 351 10.64 18.20 -12.23
CA THR A 351 9.32 17.72 -11.78
C THR A 351 8.80 16.66 -12.75
N PHE A 352 8.61 15.44 -12.24
CA PHE A 352 8.23 14.30 -13.06
C PHE A 352 7.49 13.22 -12.27
N SER A 353 6.72 12.41 -12.99
CA SER A 353 6.09 11.20 -12.47
C SER A 353 6.65 9.98 -13.18
N LEU A 354 6.87 8.89 -12.45
CA LEU A 354 7.22 7.57 -12.99
C LEU A 354 6.11 6.58 -12.71
N LEU A 355 5.76 5.76 -13.70
CA LEU A 355 4.81 4.66 -13.57
C LEU A 355 5.51 3.35 -13.94
N MET A 356 5.45 2.37 -13.03
CA MET A 356 5.93 1.03 -13.31
C MET A 356 5.02 0.36 -14.34
N PRO A 357 5.58 -0.26 -15.38
CA PRO A 357 4.78 -0.95 -16.38
C PRO A 357 4.21 -2.24 -15.79
N VAL A 358 3.07 -2.64 -16.32
CA VAL A 358 2.43 -3.93 -16.04
C VAL A 358 2.84 -4.90 -17.14
N ARG A 359 3.23 -6.12 -16.76
CA ARG A 359 3.46 -7.18 -17.73
C ARG A 359 2.12 -7.66 -18.26
N LEU A 360 1.93 -7.54 -19.57
CA LEU A 360 0.82 -8.19 -20.27
C LEU A 360 1.10 -9.71 -20.32
N GLU A 361 0.09 -10.52 -20.02
CA GLU A 361 0.16 -11.97 -20.21
C GLU A 361 -0.13 -12.26 -21.69
N ASN A 362 0.90 -12.66 -22.44
CA ASN A 362 0.77 -13.09 -23.84
C ASN A 362 0.04 -14.42 -24.00
#